data_AF-A0A8C4SH83-F1
#
_entry.id   AF-A0A8C4SH83-F1
#
_cell.length_a   1.000
_cell.length_b   1.000
_cell.length_c   1.000
_cell.angle_alpha   90.00
_cell.angle_beta   90.00
_cell.angle_gamma   90.00
#
_symmetry.space_group_name_H-M   'P 1'
#
loop_
_entity.id
_entity.type
_entity.pdbx_description
1 polymer ?
#
loop_
_entity_poly.entity_id
_entity_poly.type
_entity_poly.pdbx_seq_one_letter_code
_entity_poly.pdbx_strand_id
1 'polypeptide(L)'
;MNVVNESFALSSGGACQKPPVKVLSCQLRESSPSSGQGSSHVCFIRRWGGGRSDQLGLNMVWMQGTVLDVTDEQDTTVRLQDETGTFAVIGARNVPKGRPCLFKGNYVMVIGSIQSCSPEPVLRAIKITGLSENPMHRRLWQLEVEDLQEILP
;
A
#
# COMPACT_ATOMS: atom_id res chain seq x y z
N MET A 1 -6.29 2.01 -31.89
CA MET A 1 -5.99 2.62 -30.57
C MET A 1 -5.39 1.52 -29.72
N ASN A 2 -4.05 1.50 -29.61
CA ASN A 2 -3.33 0.42 -28.95
C ASN A 2 -3.33 0.66 -27.45
N VAL A 3 -4.01 -0.22 -26.72
CA VAL A 3 -3.95 -0.28 -25.26
C VAL A 3 -2.64 -1.02 -24.93
N VAL A 4 -1.62 -0.29 -24.53
CA VAL A 4 -0.38 -0.86 -24.01
C VAL A 4 -0.68 -1.51 -22.65
N ASN A 5 -0.77 -2.83 -22.66
CA ASN A 5 -0.84 -3.67 -21.49
C ASN A 5 0.60 -3.83 -20.95
N GLU A 6 1.05 -2.91 -20.09
CA GLU A 6 2.34 -3.03 -19.41
C GLU A 6 2.23 -4.06 -18.28
N SER A 7 2.50 -5.31 -18.64
CA SER A 7 2.79 -6.40 -17.71
C SER A 7 4.10 -6.11 -16.99
N PHE A 8 4.04 -5.69 -15.72
CA PHE A 8 5.21 -5.66 -14.84
C PHE A 8 5.57 -7.09 -14.41
N ALA A 9 6.47 -7.73 -15.15
CA ALA A 9 7.09 -8.98 -14.73
C ALA A 9 8.20 -8.69 -13.71
N LEU A 10 7.96 -9.00 -12.43
CA LEU A 10 8.99 -9.13 -11.42
C LEU A 10 9.61 -10.54 -11.53
N SER A 11 10.85 -10.66 -12.03
CA SER A 11 11.71 -11.85 -11.85
C SER A 11 12.60 -11.60 -10.62
N SER A 12 12.94 -12.54 -9.73
CA SER A 12 12.92 -14.00 -9.75
C SER A 12 12.72 -14.53 -8.31
N GLY A 13 11.96 -15.62 -8.13
CA GLY A 13 11.95 -16.40 -6.88
C GLY A 13 10.57 -16.84 -6.39
N GLY A 14 9.99 -17.84 -7.06
CA GLY A 14 9.15 -18.89 -6.46
C GLY A 14 8.17 -18.57 -5.32
N ALA A 15 7.32 -17.56 -5.45
CA ALA A 15 6.05 -17.51 -4.73
C ALA A 15 5.05 -16.75 -5.61
N CYS A 16 3.82 -17.26 -5.71
CA CYS A 16 2.70 -16.57 -6.37
C CYS A 16 2.46 -15.25 -5.62
N GLN A 17 3.15 -14.18 -6.01
CA GLN A 17 2.99 -12.87 -5.41
C GLN A 17 1.61 -12.37 -5.84
N LYS A 18 0.67 -12.33 -4.89
CA LYS A 18 -0.66 -11.78 -5.13
C LYS A 18 -0.50 -10.32 -5.58
N PRO A 19 -1.36 -9.83 -6.50
CA PRO A 19 -1.29 -8.46 -6.96
C PRO A 19 -1.45 -7.49 -5.76
N PRO A 20 -0.85 -6.28 -5.83
CA PRO A 20 -1.02 -5.28 -4.79
C PRO A 20 -2.50 -4.92 -4.63
N VAL A 21 -3.03 -5.11 -3.43
CA VAL A 21 -4.44 -4.82 -3.11
C VAL A 21 -4.59 -3.40 -2.55
N LYS A 22 -5.59 -2.65 -3.03
CA LYS A 22 -5.93 -1.33 -2.47
C LYS A 22 -6.51 -1.48 -1.07
N VAL A 23 -5.88 -0.83 -0.08
CA VAL A 23 -6.28 -0.91 1.33
C VAL A 23 -6.12 0.44 2.04
N LEU A 24 -6.84 0.59 3.16
CA LEU A 24 -6.68 1.69 4.12
C LEU A 24 -5.83 1.25 5.33
N SER A 25 -5.22 2.21 6.01
CA SER A 25 -4.30 1.97 7.13
C SER A 25 -5.00 1.31 8.33
N CYS A 26 -6.27 1.62 8.58
CA CYS A 26 -7.05 0.95 9.63
C CYS A 26 -7.22 -0.56 9.35
N GLN A 27 -7.42 -0.96 8.10
CA GLN A 27 -7.62 -2.36 7.73
C GLN A 27 -6.39 -3.21 8.04
N LEU A 28 -5.19 -2.64 7.81
CA LEU A 28 -3.94 -3.28 8.22
C LEU A 28 -3.82 -3.31 9.74
N ARG A 29 -4.12 -2.21 10.43
CA ARG A 29 -4.02 -2.13 11.90
C ARG A 29 -4.91 -3.15 12.62
N GLU A 30 -6.09 -3.39 12.08
CA GLU A 30 -7.07 -4.35 12.61
C GLU A 30 -6.88 -5.79 12.08
N SER A 31 -5.84 -6.02 11.26
CA SER A 31 -5.57 -7.34 10.69
C SER A 31 -5.14 -8.36 11.75
N SER A 32 -5.49 -9.61 11.51
CA SER A 32 -4.95 -10.72 12.28
C SER A 32 -3.62 -11.16 11.65
N PRO A 33 -2.53 -11.28 12.43
CA PRO A 33 -1.29 -11.84 11.93
C PRO A 33 -1.49 -13.34 11.65
N SER A 34 -0.99 -13.82 10.51
CA SER A 34 -0.85 -15.26 10.32
C SER A 34 0.23 -15.78 11.26
N SER A 35 -0.11 -16.73 12.14
CA SER A 35 0.81 -17.42 13.07
C SER A 35 1.81 -18.37 12.38
N GLY A 36 2.18 -18.10 11.13
CA GLY A 36 3.03 -18.94 10.31
C GLY A 36 4.51 -18.56 10.42
N GLN A 37 5.31 -19.47 10.96
CA GLN A 37 6.77 -19.42 10.95
C GLN A 37 7.26 -19.68 9.52
N GLY A 38 7.28 -18.65 8.66
CA GLY A 38 7.71 -18.75 7.27
C GLY A 38 7.95 -17.38 6.62
N SER A 39 8.84 -17.33 5.62
CA SER A 39 9.41 -16.09 5.03
C SER A 39 8.43 -15.18 4.26
N SER A 40 7.12 -15.39 4.38
CA SER A 40 6.09 -14.63 3.66
C SER A 40 5.10 -14.04 4.66
N HIS A 41 5.25 -12.75 4.97
CA HIS A 41 4.36 -11.98 5.82
C HIS A 41 3.01 -11.76 5.12
N VAL A 42 2.11 -12.74 5.22
CA VAL A 42 0.71 -12.60 4.80
C VAL A 42 -0.08 -12.04 5.99
N CYS A 43 -0.82 -10.95 5.80
CA CYS A 43 -1.80 -10.48 6.77
C CYS A 43 -3.22 -10.76 6.27
N PHE A 44 -4.15 -10.96 7.19
CA PHE A 44 -5.57 -11.11 6.88
C PHE A 44 -6.31 -9.86 7.34
N ILE A 45 -6.78 -9.05 6.39
CA ILE A 45 -7.57 -7.86 6.67
C ILE A 45 -9.06 -8.19 6.64
N ARG A 46 -9.85 -7.43 7.38
CA ARG A 46 -11.30 -7.36 7.13
C ARG A 46 -11.57 -6.55 5.88
N ARG A 47 -12.54 -7.00 5.08
CA ARG A 47 -12.99 -6.23 3.92
C ARG A 47 -13.68 -4.92 4.33
N TRP A 48 -13.43 -3.89 3.55
CA TRP A 48 -14.07 -2.60 3.58
C TRP A 48 -15.30 -2.68 2.66
N GLY A 49 -16.49 -2.47 3.23
CA GLY A 49 -17.75 -2.83 2.57
C GLY A 49 -18.04 -4.33 2.72
N GLY A 50 -19.28 -4.69 3.10
CA GLY A 50 -19.68 -6.04 3.55
C GLY A 50 -19.68 -7.15 2.49
N GLY A 51 -18.51 -7.46 1.94
CA GLY A 51 -18.30 -8.44 0.86
C GLY A 51 -18.56 -9.91 1.25
N ARG A 52 -18.44 -10.80 0.25
CA ARG A 52 -18.87 -12.22 0.31
C ARG A 52 -18.03 -13.12 1.24
N SER A 53 -16.81 -12.70 1.60
CA SER A 53 -15.92 -13.35 2.57
C SER A 53 -15.36 -12.29 3.51
N ASP A 54 -15.34 -12.53 4.82
CA ASP A 54 -15.01 -11.52 5.82
C ASP A 54 -13.52 -11.09 5.80
N GLN A 55 -12.65 -12.01 5.36
CA GLN A 55 -11.20 -11.85 5.41
C GLN A 55 -10.53 -11.94 4.03
N LEU A 56 -9.50 -11.13 3.84
CA LEU A 56 -8.66 -11.10 2.64
C LEU A 56 -7.18 -11.22 3.02
N GLY A 57 -6.54 -12.31 2.58
CA GLY A 57 -5.12 -12.58 2.82
C GLY A 57 -4.22 -11.94 1.76
N LEU A 58 -3.33 -11.03 2.16
CA LEU A 58 -2.45 -10.28 1.27
C LEU A 58 -1.07 -10.01 1.88
N ASN A 59 -0.07 -9.81 1.02
CA ASN A 59 1.31 -9.48 1.41
C ASN A 59 1.82 -8.19 0.73
N MET A 60 1.17 -7.78 -0.36
CA MET A 60 1.47 -6.57 -1.12
C MET A 60 0.25 -5.67 -1.15
N VAL A 61 0.48 -4.38 -0.94
CA VAL A 61 -0.56 -3.37 -0.83
C VAL A 61 -0.34 -2.23 -1.80
N TRP A 62 -1.44 -1.60 -2.18
CA TRP A 62 -1.51 -0.28 -2.76
C TRP A 62 -2.17 0.63 -1.72
N MET A 63 -1.44 1.63 -1.24
CA MET A 63 -1.95 2.65 -0.32
C MET A 63 -1.78 4.04 -0.91
N GLN A 64 -2.60 4.98 -0.46
CA GLN A 64 -2.44 6.41 -0.79
C GLN A 64 -2.49 7.22 0.49
N GLY A 65 -1.77 8.35 0.53
CA GLY A 65 -1.71 9.18 1.72
C GLY A 65 -0.94 10.48 1.53
N THR A 66 -1.10 11.37 2.50
CA THR A 66 -0.37 12.64 2.58
C THR A 66 0.92 12.45 3.36
N VAL A 67 2.04 12.94 2.83
CA VAL A 67 3.35 12.92 3.50
C VAL A 67 3.31 13.84 4.72
N LEU A 68 3.48 13.27 5.91
CA LEU A 68 3.58 14.01 7.16
C LEU A 68 5.03 14.37 7.50
N ASP A 69 5.93 13.41 7.31
CA ASP A 69 7.35 13.55 7.63
C ASP A 69 8.22 12.67 6.72
N VAL A 70 9.45 13.11 6.49
CA VAL A 70 10.47 12.38 5.72
C VAL A 70 11.76 12.37 6.55
N THR A 71 12.13 11.20 7.02
CA THR A 71 13.36 10.98 7.77
C THR A 71 14.40 10.35 6.86
N ASP A 72 15.45 11.10 6.53
CA ASP A 72 16.52 10.67 5.64
C ASP A 72 17.73 10.13 6.44
N GLU A 73 17.51 8.99 7.09
CA GLU A 73 18.56 8.21 7.75
C GLU A 73 19.14 7.13 6.78
N GLN A 74 19.80 6.09 7.30
CA GLN A 74 20.40 5.00 6.52
C GLN A 74 19.41 4.35 5.53
N ASP A 75 18.12 4.35 5.85
CA ASP A 75 17.02 4.02 4.95
C ASP A 75 15.91 5.09 5.04
N THR A 76 15.62 5.79 3.93
CA THR A 76 14.64 6.88 3.93
C THR A 76 13.28 6.33 4.36
N THR A 77 12.80 6.84 5.49
CA THR A 77 11.49 6.50 6.06
C THR A 77 10.54 7.66 5.87
N VAL A 78 9.35 7.37 5.36
CA VAL A 78 8.31 8.36 5.10
C VAL A 78 7.10 8.01 5.94
N ARG A 79 6.64 8.96 6.75
CA ARG A 79 5.36 8.81 7.46
C ARG A 79 4.25 9.41 6.63
N LEU A 80 3.24 8.60 6.34
CA LEU A 80 2.08 8.96 5.54
C LEU A 80 0.82 8.91 6.40
N GLN A 81 -0.18 9.69 5.99
CA GLN A 81 -1.51 9.67 6.58
C GLN A 81 -2.57 9.53 5.50
N ASP A 82 -3.39 8.51 5.63
CA ASP A 82 -4.67 8.41 4.95
C ASP A 82 -5.81 8.88 5.88
N GLU A 83 -7.03 8.77 5.38
CA GLU A 83 -8.26 9.23 6.01
C GLU A 83 -8.61 8.38 7.25
N THR A 84 -7.93 7.25 7.46
CA THR A 84 -8.18 6.30 8.56
C THR A 84 -7.03 6.21 9.55
N GLY A 85 -5.89 6.83 9.27
CA GLY A 85 -4.75 6.90 10.18
C GLY A 85 -3.40 7.00 9.50
N THR A 86 -2.35 6.82 10.30
CA THR A 86 -0.96 6.90 9.84
C THR A 86 -0.40 5.52 9.51
N PHE A 87 0.59 5.51 8.61
CA PHE A 87 1.41 4.37 8.27
C PHE A 87 2.82 4.83 7.86
N ALA A 88 3.80 3.96 8.05
CA ALA A 88 5.20 4.24 7.73
C ALA A 88 5.65 3.45 6.49
N VAL A 89 6.53 4.07 5.70
CA VAL A 89 7.10 3.48 4.49
C VAL A 89 8.61 3.58 4.54
N ILE A 90 9.28 2.44 4.61
CA ILE A 90 10.75 2.30 4.59
C ILE A 90 11.22 1.93 3.18
N GLY A 91 12.52 2.00 2.89
CA GLY A 91 13.05 1.72 1.56
C GLY A 91 12.76 2.82 0.54
N ALA A 92 12.22 3.97 0.98
CA ALA A 92 11.71 4.96 0.06
C ALA A 92 12.81 5.58 -0.80
N ARG A 93 14.09 5.52 -0.40
CA ARG A 93 15.22 6.07 -1.18
C ARG A 93 15.37 5.43 -2.56
N ASN A 94 15.28 4.10 -2.60
CA ASN A 94 15.76 3.26 -3.69
C ASN A 94 14.68 2.84 -4.70
N VAL A 95 13.44 3.30 -4.50
CA VAL A 95 12.33 2.95 -5.39
C VAL A 95 12.21 3.91 -6.57
N PRO A 96 11.69 3.44 -7.71
CA PRO A 96 11.29 4.32 -8.80
C PRO A 96 10.30 5.37 -8.31
N LYS A 97 10.72 6.63 -8.38
CA LYS A 97 9.90 7.82 -8.17
C LYS A 97 9.86 8.51 -9.52
N GLY A 98 8.69 8.72 -10.10
CA GLY A 98 8.58 9.47 -11.35
C GLY A 98 9.09 10.90 -11.15
N ARG A 99 8.22 11.80 -10.71
CA ARG A 99 8.62 13.14 -10.27
C ARG A 99 9.01 13.13 -8.78
N PRO A 100 9.89 14.04 -8.32
CA PRO A 100 10.13 14.24 -6.90
C PRO A 100 8.81 14.48 -6.16
N CYS A 101 8.49 13.62 -5.19
CA CYS A 101 7.18 13.61 -4.54
C CYS A 101 7.23 13.34 -3.03
N LEU A 102 8.43 13.21 -2.43
CA LEU A 102 8.62 12.95 -1.01
C LEU A 102 8.94 14.23 -0.26
N PHE A 103 7.93 15.06 -0.06
CA PHE A 103 8.01 16.26 0.77
C PHE A 103 6.70 16.46 1.51
N LYS A 104 6.77 17.09 2.69
CA LYS A 104 5.62 17.28 3.58
C LYS A 104 4.46 17.96 2.86
N GLY A 105 3.25 17.43 3.07
CA GLY A 105 2.00 17.90 2.48
C GLY A 105 1.68 17.32 1.10
N ASN A 106 2.61 16.61 0.46
CA ASN A 106 2.36 16.00 -0.84
C ASN A 106 1.49 14.75 -0.71
N TYR A 107 0.54 14.56 -1.61
CA TYR A 107 -0.27 13.34 -1.72
C TYR A 107 0.40 12.35 -2.68
N VAL A 108 0.58 11.11 -2.23
CA VAL A 108 1.29 10.07 -2.97
C VAL A 108 0.54 8.74 -2.93
N MET A 109 0.75 7.91 -3.95
CA MET A 109 0.52 6.47 -3.85
C MET A 109 1.80 5.75 -3.46
N VAL A 110 1.64 4.61 -2.80
CA VAL A 110 2.70 3.65 -2.47
C VAL A 110 2.24 2.24 -2.82
N ILE A 111 3.03 1.53 -3.62
CA ILE A 111 2.97 0.08 -3.71
C ILE A 111 4.09 -0.46 -2.83
N GLY A 112 3.78 -1.37 -1.93
CA GLY A 112 4.76 -1.90 -0.98
C GLY A 112 4.41 -3.28 -0.45
N SER A 113 5.42 -3.99 0.05
CA SER A 113 5.24 -5.23 0.80
C SER A 113 5.05 -4.92 2.28
N ILE A 114 4.12 -5.59 2.94
CA ILE A 114 3.86 -5.41 4.37
C ILE A 114 5.05 -5.93 5.18
N GLN A 115 5.46 -5.16 6.19
CA GLN A 115 6.49 -5.55 7.16
C GLN A 115 5.87 -5.73 8.56
N SER A 116 4.99 -4.81 8.95
CA SER A 116 4.18 -4.90 10.15
C SER A 116 2.82 -4.25 9.93
N CYS A 117 1.84 -4.65 10.75
CA CYS A 117 0.45 -4.19 10.63
C CYS A 117 0.01 -3.32 11.83
N SER A 118 0.48 -3.64 13.03
CA SER A 118 0.07 -3.02 14.30
C SER A 118 1.29 -2.80 15.20
N PRO A 119 1.36 -1.71 16.00
CA PRO A 119 0.34 -0.68 16.23
C PRO A 119 0.19 0.35 15.10
N GLU A 120 1.25 0.57 14.32
CA GLU A 120 1.25 1.38 13.10
C GLU A 120 1.69 0.49 11.93
N PRO A 121 0.97 0.49 10.78
CA PRO A 121 1.39 -0.30 9.63
C PRO A 121 2.72 0.20 9.08
N VAL A 122 3.62 -0.74 8.75
CA VAL A 122 4.92 -0.47 8.14
C VAL A 122 5.03 -1.23 6.82
N LEU A 123 5.35 -0.51 5.75
CA LEU A 123 5.55 -1.06 4.41
C LEU A 123 7.00 -0.87 3.97
N ARG A 124 7.53 -1.85 3.24
CA ARG A 124 8.73 -1.65 2.42
C ARG A 124 8.30 -1.22 1.02
N ALA A 125 8.76 -0.05 0.61
CA ALA A 125 8.39 0.53 -0.68
C ALA A 125 8.88 -0.33 -1.86
N ILE A 126 8.02 -0.48 -2.87
CA ILE A 126 8.35 -1.02 -4.19
C ILE A 126 8.23 0.09 -5.24
N LYS A 127 7.19 0.92 -5.15
CA LYS A 127 6.94 2.06 -6.05
C LYS A 127 6.27 3.19 -5.28
N ILE A 128 6.69 4.43 -5.56
CA ILE A 128 6.05 5.65 -5.03
C ILE A 128 5.76 6.60 -6.19
N THR A 129 4.59 7.23 -6.19
CA THR A 129 4.24 8.20 -7.23
C THR A 129 3.44 9.36 -6.64
N GLY A 130 3.80 10.59 -7.00
CA GLY A 130 3.07 11.79 -6.61
C GLY A 130 1.73 11.88 -7.33
N LEU A 131 0.67 12.19 -6.58
CA LEU A 131 -0.71 12.30 -7.05
C LEU A 131 -1.33 13.69 -6.81
N SER A 132 -0.59 14.63 -6.23
CA SER A 132 -1.09 15.96 -5.85
C SER A 132 -1.60 16.83 -7.00
N GLU A 133 -1.21 16.53 -8.25
CA GLU A 133 -1.66 17.29 -9.43
C GLU A 133 -3.17 17.19 -9.65
N ASN A 134 -3.79 16.10 -9.21
CA ASN A 134 -5.23 15.91 -9.30
C ASN A 134 -5.84 15.60 -7.92
N PRO A 135 -6.61 16.53 -7.32
CA PRO A 135 -7.21 16.32 -6.00
C PRO A 135 -8.27 15.21 -5.97
N MET A 136 -8.75 14.75 -7.13
CA MET A 136 -9.70 13.66 -7.21
C MET A 136 -9.13 12.34 -6.68
N HIS A 137 -7.82 12.11 -6.81
CA HIS A 137 -7.19 10.89 -6.27
C HIS A 137 -7.47 10.73 -4.78
N ARG A 138 -7.29 11.81 -4.01
CA ARG A 138 -7.56 11.79 -2.58
C ARG A 138 -9.05 11.61 -2.27
N ARG A 139 -9.92 12.30 -3.00
CA ARG A 139 -11.37 12.26 -2.76
C ARG A 139 -11.98 10.89 -3.07
N LEU A 140 -11.46 10.20 -4.08
CA LEU A 140 -11.98 8.93 -4.56
C LEU A 140 -11.32 7.73 -3.87
N TRP A 141 -10.21 7.91 -3.17
CA TRP A 141 -9.42 6.79 -2.66
C TRP A 141 -10.22 5.79 -1.82
N GLN A 142 -11.05 6.26 -0.87
CA GLN A 142 -11.90 5.38 -0.06
C GLN A 142 -12.90 4.58 -0.91
N LEU A 143 -13.52 5.22 -1.91
CA LEU A 143 -14.45 4.57 -2.84
C LEU A 143 -13.74 3.55 -3.73
N GLU A 144 -12.52 3.86 -4.19
CA GLU A 144 -11.71 2.90 -4.96
C GLU A 144 -11.30 1.67 -4.14
N VAL A 145 -11.10 1.84 -2.83
CA VAL A 145 -10.79 0.74 -1.91
C VAL A 145 -12.04 -0.13 -1.71
N GLU A 146 -13.20 0.49 -1.48
CA GLU A 146 -14.50 -0.18 -1.32
C GLU A 146 -14.87 -0.99 -2.58
N ASP A 147 -14.92 -0.33 -3.73
CA ASP A 147 -15.26 -0.95 -5.03
C ASP A 147 -14.37 -2.14 -5.36
N LEU A 148 -13.05 -2.03 -5.12
CA LEU A 148 -12.14 -3.15 -5.34
C LEU A 148 -12.48 -4.34 -4.41
N GLN A 149 -12.80 -4.09 -3.14
CA GLN A 149 -13.00 -5.16 -2.17
C GLN A 149 -14.33 -5.90 -2.33
N GLU A 150 -15.30 -5.28 -3.00
CA GLU A 150 -16.54 -5.94 -3.44
C GLU A 150 -16.30 -6.96 -4.56
N ILE A 151 -15.37 -6.67 -5.49
CA ILE A 151 -15.11 -7.53 -6.67
C ILE A 151 -14.05 -8.61 -6.44
N LEU A 152 -13.23 -8.49 -5.40
CA LEU A 152 -12.23 -9.51 -5.08
C LEU A 152 -12.90 -10.83 -4.66
N PRO A 153 -12.40 -11.99 -5.12
CA PRO A 153 -12.98 -13.29 -4.78
C PRO A 153 -12.84 -13.62 -3.29
#